data_AF-A0A7W2AT51-F1
#
_entry.id   AF-A0A7W2AT51-F1
#
_cell.length_a   1.000
_cell.length_b   1.000
_cell.length_c   1.000
_cell.angle_alpha   90.00
_cell.angle_beta   90.00
_cell.angle_gamma   90.00
#
_symmetry.space_group_name_H-M   'P 1'
#
loop_
_entity.id
_entity.type
_entity.pdbx_description
1 polymer ?
#
loop_
_entity_poly.entity_id
_entity_poly.type
_entity_poly.pdbx_seq_one_letter_code
_entity_poly.pdbx_strand_id
1 'polypeptide(L)'
;AGRAGRGDSPGRVALQTRQPEHYAIECAVRQDLDELLEHENSVRQMLHYPPHGFLARIVFEDEDEKRTLETAEALTNKLKVEGENRVQVLGPAPAPLEKLRGRFRHHVLLKSNSRESLRSVGRLAQTEKPRWSSTRITLDIDPQNLL
;
A
#
# COMPACT_ATOMS: atom_id res chain seq x y z
N ALA A 1 -24.46 4.70 -12.70
CA ALA A 1 -25.23 3.46 -12.92
C ALA A 1 -24.83 2.83 -14.26
N GLY A 2 -24.02 1.76 -14.22
CA GLY A 2 -23.51 1.12 -15.44
C GLY A 2 -24.36 -0.06 -15.91
N ARG A 3 -24.48 -1.11 -15.09
CA ARG A 3 -25.07 -2.39 -15.50
C ARG A 3 -26.57 -2.54 -15.21
N ALA A 4 -27.09 -1.83 -14.21
CA ALA A 4 -28.49 -1.97 -13.76
C ALA A 4 -29.52 -1.22 -14.62
N GLY A 5 -29.09 -0.30 -15.49
CA GLY A 5 -29.98 0.54 -16.32
C GLY A 5 -29.78 0.38 -17.82
N ARG A 6 -29.23 -0.77 -18.29
CA ARG A 6 -28.93 -1.00 -19.72
C ARG A 6 -30.08 -1.59 -20.53
N GLY A 7 -31.22 -1.89 -19.89
CA GLY A 7 -32.42 -2.40 -20.57
C GLY A 7 -33.54 -1.36 -20.57
N ASP A 8 -34.66 -1.70 -21.20
CA ASP A 8 -35.84 -0.82 -21.32
C ASP A 8 -36.51 -0.50 -19.96
N SER A 9 -36.16 -1.23 -18.91
CA SER A 9 -36.65 -0.98 -17.54
C SER A 9 -35.64 -0.17 -16.72
N PRO A 10 -36.05 0.95 -16.11
CA PRO A 10 -35.17 1.73 -15.25
C PRO A 10 -34.82 0.94 -13.99
N GLY A 11 -33.55 0.56 -13.86
CA GLY A 11 -33.02 -0.05 -12.64
C GLY A 11 -32.79 0.98 -11.54
N ARG A 12 -33.09 0.61 -10.30
CA ARG A 12 -32.80 1.42 -9.11
C ARG A 12 -31.55 0.89 -8.43
N VAL A 13 -30.65 1.80 -8.02
CA VAL A 13 -29.47 1.47 -7.21
C VAL A 13 -29.58 2.25 -5.91
N ALA A 14 -29.49 1.54 -4.78
CA ALA A 14 -29.42 2.14 -3.46
C ALA A 14 -27.99 2.04 -2.94
N LEU A 15 -27.47 3.14 -2.39
CA LEU A 15 -26.16 3.21 -1.77
C LEU A 15 -26.34 3.58 -0.29
N GLN A 16 -25.78 2.77 0.60
CA GLN A 16 -25.80 3.01 2.04
C GLN A 16 -24.38 3.25 2.52
N THR A 17 -24.14 4.43 3.09
CA THR A 17 -22.85 4.83 3.65
C THR A 17 -23.07 5.62 4.94
N ARG A 18 -22.06 5.65 5.80
CA ARG A 18 -22.04 6.50 7.00
C ARG A 18 -21.53 7.93 6.70
N GLN A 19 -21.01 8.16 5.50
CA GLN A 19 -20.47 9.45 5.06
C GLN A 19 -21.03 9.82 3.68
N PRO A 20 -22.33 10.17 3.59
CA PRO A 20 -22.97 10.52 2.32
C PRO A 20 -22.37 11.77 1.67
N GLU A 21 -21.77 12.67 2.45
CA GLU A 21 -21.14 13.93 2.00
C GLU A 21 -19.70 13.73 1.50
N HIS A 22 -19.16 12.52 1.52
CA HIS A 22 -17.82 12.27 1.01
C HIS A 22 -17.81 12.48 -0.51
N TYR A 23 -16.86 13.27 -1.04
CA TYR A 23 -16.81 13.66 -2.46
C TYR A 23 -16.99 12.47 -3.43
N ALA A 24 -16.35 11.33 -3.14
CA ALA A 24 -16.47 10.13 -3.97
C ALA A 24 -17.91 9.58 -4.04
N ILE A 25 -18.68 9.70 -2.95
CA ILE A 25 -20.09 9.31 -2.91
C ILE A 25 -20.93 10.30 -3.71
N GLU A 26 -20.73 11.60 -3.53
CA GLU A 26 -21.45 12.63 -4.28
C GLU A 26 -21.20 12.54 -5.79
N CYS A 27 -19.95 12.32 -6.20
CA CYS A 27 -19.59 12.09 -7.60
C CYS A 27 -20.25 10.81 -8.14
N ALA A 28 -20.27 9.73 -7.37
CA ALA A 28 -20.92 8.48 -7.76
C ALA A 28 -22.45 8.63 -7.94
N VAL A 29 -23.09 9.42 -7.07
CA VAL A 29 -24.53 9.73 -7.17
C VAL A 29 -24.83 10.59 -8.40
N ARG A 30 -24.01 11.63 -8.65
CA ARG A 30 -24.10 12.51 -9.83
C ARG A 30 -23.68 11.82 -11.12
N GLN A 31 -23.04 10.65 -11.03
CA GLN A 31 -22.37 9.96 -12.13
C GLN A 31 -21.26 10.80 -12.80
N ASP A 32 -20.64 11.68 -12.03
CA ASP A 32 -19.55 12.53 -12.50
C ASP A 32 -18.21 11.83 -12.29
N LEU A 33 -17.77 11.12 -13.32
CA LEU A 33 -16.49 10.40 -13.27
C LEU A 33 -15.31 11.37 -13.39
N ASP A 34 -15.46 12.47 -14.13
CA ASP A 34 -14.36 13.38 -14.41
C ASP A 34 -13.98 14.15 -13.14
N GLU A 35 -14.96 14.68 -12.40
CA GLU A 35 -14.73 15.33 -11.09
C GLU A 35 -14.07 14.36 -10.09
N LEU A 36 -14.52 13.10 -10.05
CA LEU A 36 -13.91 12.08 -9.21
C LEU A 36 -12.43 11.87 -9.56
N LEU A 37 -12.12 11.73 -10.86
CA LEU A 37 -10.77 11.47 -11.33
C LEU A 37 -9.84 12.65 -11.08
N GLU A 38 -10.32 13.88 -11.24
CA GLU A 38 -9.56 15.11 -10.94
C GLU A 38 -9.19 15.18 -9.45
N HIS A 39 -10.17 14.99 -8.57
CA HIS A 39 -9.94 14.97 -7.12
C HIS A 39 -8.96 13.87 -6.71
N GLU A 40 -9.18 12.64 -7.18
CA GLU A 40 -8.32 11.49 -6.90
C GLU A 40 -6.89 11.69 -7.42
N ASN A 41 -6.75 12.24 -8.62
CA ASN A 41 -5.43 12.51 -9.21
C ASN A 41 -4.68 13.60 -8.43
N SER A 42 -5.36 14.67 -8.03
CA SER A 42 -4.81 15.73 -7.19
C SER A 42 -4.30 15.18 -5.85
N VAL A 43 -5.12 14.37 -5.17
CA VAL A 43 -4.73 13.72 -3.90
C VAL A 43 -3.53 12.81 -4.09
N ARG A 44 -3.51 11.99 -5.16
CA ARG A 44 -2.37 11.12 -5.47
C ARG A 44 -1.10 11.89 -5.77
N GLN A 45 -1.20 13.01 -6.48
CA GLN A 45 -0.07 13.89 -6.77
C GLN A 45 0.50 14.49 -5.49
N MET A 46 -0.34 15.10 -4.65
CA MET A 46 0.09 15.69 -3.38
C MET A 46 0.77 14.65 -2.47
N LEU A 47 0.20 13.45 -2.42
CA LEU A 47 0.71 12.38 -1.58
C LEU A 47 1.77 11.52 -2.27
N HIS A 48 2.21 11.83 -3.50
CA HIS A 48 3.21 11.04 -4.25
C HIS A 48 2.87 9.54 -4.36
N TYR A 49 1.59 9.24 -4.64
CA TYR A 49 1.15 7.90 -5.01
C TYR A 49 1.16 7.73 -6.54
N PRO A 50 1.26 6.49 -7.06
CA PRO A 50 1.20 6.23 -8.50
C PRO A 50 -0.03 6.89 -9.13
N PRO A 51 0.09 7.56 -10.29
CA PRO A 51 1.24 7.55 -11.20
C PRO A 51 2.36 8.57 -10.89
N HIS A 52 2.19 9.42 -9.87
CA HIS A 52 3.11 10.54 -9.55
C HIS A 52 4.33 10.14 -8.72
N GLY A 53 4.41 8.86 -8.34
CA GLY A 53 5.53 8.25 -7.64
C GLY A 53 5.48 6.74 -7.77
N PHE A 54 6.52 6.08 -7.28
CA PHE A 54 6.62 4.62 -7.26
C PHE A 54 6.52 4.10 -5.84
N LEU A 55 6.01 2.89 -5.72
CA LEU A 55 5.87 2.20 -4.44
C LEU A 55 6.67 0.91 -4.46
N ALA A 56 7.19 0.53 -3.30
CA ALA A 56 7.64 -0.83 -3.06
C ALA A 56 7.14 -1.30 -1.70
N ARG A 57 6.74 -2.56 -1.61
CA ARG A 57 6.27 -3.17 -0.36
C ARG A 57 7.26 -4.24 0.05
N ILE A 58 7.72 -4.16 1.28
CA ILE A 58 8.50 -5.23 1.91
C ILE A 58 7.59 -5.96 2.87
N VAL A 59 7.49 -7.27 2.77
CA VAL A 59 6.68 -8.10 3.65
C VAL A 59 7.60 -9.03 4.46
N PHE A 60 7.44 -9.02 5.77
CA PHE A 60 8.12 -9.85 6.75
C PHE A 60 7.13 -10.91 7.23
N GLU A 61 7.50 -12.19 7.12
CA GLU A 61 6.62 -13.31 7.48
C GLU A 61 7.34 -14.36 8.32
N ASP A 62 6.84 -14.63 9.52
CA ASP A 62 7.36 -15.66 10.43
C ASP A 62 6.22 -16.39 11.16
N GLU A 63 6.48 -17.56 11.72
CA GLU A 63 5.53 -18.27 12.59
C GLU A 63 5.47 -17.65 13.98
N ASP A 64 6.51 -16.90 14.36
CA ASP A 64 6.60 -16.16 15.61
C ASP A 64 6.39 -14.66 15.37
N GLU A 65 5.38 -14.12 16.02
CA GLU A 65 4.99 -12.73 15.93
C GLU A 65 6.10 -11.78 16.39
N LYS A 66 6.76 -12.11 17.51
CA LYS A 66 7.81 -11.28 18.09
C LYS A 66 9.02 -11.22 17.17
N ARG A 67 9.46 -12.34 16.60
CA ARG A 67 10.55 -12.35 15.61
C ARG A 67 10.20 -11.54 14.36
N THR A 68 8.95 -11.62 13.91
CA THR A 68 8.47 -10.86 12.74
C THR A 68 8.60 -9.36 13.01
N LEU A 69 8.09 -8.90 14.16
CA LEU A 69 8.13 -7.49 14.56
C LEU A 69 9.56 -6.99 14.76
N GLU A 70 10.37 -7.70 15.56
CA GLU A 70 11.77 -7.31 15.82
C GLU A 70 12.60 -7.23 14.53
N THR A 71 12.40 -8.18 13.60
CA THR A 71 13.07 -8.17 12.30
C THR A 71 12.60 -6.99 11.45
N ALA A 72 11.28 -6.72 11.43
CA ALA A 72 10.70 -5.62 10.67
C ALA A 72 11.18 -4.26 11.19
N GLU A 73 11.21 -4.05 12.52
CA GLU A 73 11.69 -2.81 13.14
C GLU A 73 13.17 -2.58 12.88
N ALA A 74 14.01 -3.60 13.12
CA ALA A 74 15.46 -3.50 12.92
C ALA A 74 15.81 -3.14 11.48
N LEU A 75 15.16 -3.79 10.50
CA LEU A 75 15.40 -3.50 9.09
C LEU A 75 14.78 -2.16 8.66
N THR A 76 13.61 -1.79 9.19
CA THR A 76 13.01 -0.48 8.87
C THR A 76 13.92 0.68 9.27
N ASN A 77 14.55 0.60 10.44
CA ASN A 77 15.47 1.65 10.89
C ASN A 77 16.68 1.76 9.96
N LYS A 78 17.25 0.64 9.50
CA LYS A 78 18.32 0.65 8.49
C LYS A 78 17.85 1.25 7.16
N LEU A 79 16.66 0.87 6.69
CA LEU A 79 16.09 1.40 5.44
C LEU A 79 15.87 2.92 5.51
N LYS A 80 15.47 3.45 6.68
CA LYS A 80 15.32 4.90 6.90
C LYS A 80 16.65 5.64 6.79
N VAL A 81 17.72 5.08 7.36
CA VAL A 81 19.08 5.66 7.29
C VAL A 81 19.63 5.61 5.87
N GLU A 82 19.61 4.43 5.24
CA GLU A 82 20.19 4.23 3.91
C GLU A 82 19.37 4.91 2.80
N GLY A 83 18.06 4.99 2.99
CA GLY A 83 17.11 5.64 2.09
C GLY A 83 17.01 7.14 2.28
N GLU A 84 17.77 7.74 3.20
CA GLU A 84 17.68 9.17 3.52
C GLU A 84 17.71 10.04 2.25
N ASN A 85 16.80 11.00 2.17
CA ASN A 85 16.58 11.91 1.03
C ASN A 85 16.15 11.27 -0.30
N ARG A 86 16.09 9.93 -0.41
CA ARG A 86 15.80 9.21 -1.67
C ARG A 86 14.51 8.40 -1.61
N VAL A 87 14.20 7.84 -0.44
CA VAL A 87 13.07 6.93 -0.24
C VAL A 87 12.36 7.28 1.07
N GLN A 88 11.07 7.58 0.99
CA GLN A 88 10.21 7.67 2.16
C GLN A 88 9.85 6.26 2.64
N VAL A 89 10.10 5.99 3.91
CA VAL A 89 9.84 4.68 4.54
C VAL A 89 8.67 4.81 5.51
N LEU A 90 7.57 4.10 5.25
CA LEU A 90 6.36 4.08 6.06
C LEU A 90 6.22 2.72 6.75
N GLY A 91 6.05 2.73 8.08
CA GLY A 91 5.99 1.54 8.92
C GLY A 91 7.21 1.37 9.85
N PRO A 92 7.46 0.14 10.35
CA PRO A 92 6.72 -1.09 10.03
C PRO A 92 5.29 -1.06 10.58
N ALA A 93 4.39 -1.80 9.96
CA ALA A 93 3.00 -1.96 10.41
C ALA A 93 2.51 -3.40 10.17
N PRO A 94 1.47 -3.87 10.87
CA PRO A 94 0.79 -5.11 10.52
C PRO A 94 0.35 -5.07 9.06
N ALA A 95 0.58 -6.15 8.31
CA ALA A 95 0.01 -6.26 6.97
C ALA A 95 -1.53 -6.34 7.06
N PRO A 96 -2.31 -5.90 6.04
CA PRO A 96 -3.77 -5.94 6.12
C PRO A 96 -4.37 -7.32 6.43
N LEU A 97 -3.67 -8.38 5.99
CA LEU A 97 -3.85 -9.73 6.51
C LEU A 97 -2.70 -10.06 7.47
N GLU A 98 -2.92 -9.78 8.74
CA GLU A 98 -1.93 -9.88 9.82
C GLU A 98 -1.41 -11.32 10.01
N LYS A 99 -2.28 -12.33 9.84
CA LYS A 99 -1.90 -13.74 9.91
C LYS A 99 -2.44 -14.53 8.73
N LEU A 100 -1.56 -15.23 8.02
CA LEU A 100 -1.92 -16.07 6.88
C LEU A 100 -1.20 -17.42 6.99
N ARG A 101 -1.97 -18.51 6.93
CA ARG A 101 -1.43 -19.89 6.97
C ARG A 101 -0.47 -20.12 8.15
N GLY A 102 -0.85 -19.62 9.34
CA GLY A 102 -0.07 -19.77 10.57
C GLY A 102 1.09 -18.80 10.73
N ARG A 103 1.37 -17.93 9.75
CA ARG A 103 2.47 -16.95 9.79
C ARG A 103 1.95 -15.55 10.01
N PHE A 104 2.58 -14.83 10.95
CA PHE A 104 2.38 -13.42 11.21
C PHE A 104 3.08 -12.58 10.15
N ARG A 105 2.49 -11.45 9.79
CA ARG A 105 2.88 -10.64 8.64
C ARG A 105 2.96 -9.17 9.03
N HIS A 106 4.15 -8.61 8.89
CA HIS A 106 4.36 -7.16 8.94
C HIS A 106 4.80 -6.67 7.56
N HIS A 107 4.56 -5.40 7.28
CA HIS A 107 5.05 -4.78 6.06
C HIS A 107 5.65 -3.40 6.29
N VAL A 108 6.45 -2.98 5.33
CA VAL A 108 6.97 -1.62 5.19
C VAL A 108 6.64 -1.16 3.79
N LEU A 109 6.13 0.06 3.67
CA LEU A 109 5.89 0.69 2.38
C LEU A 109 6.98 1.72 2.10
N LEU A 110 7.64 1.57 0.97
CA LEU A 110 8.65 2.48 0.46
C LEU A 110 8.04 3.34 -0.65
N LYS A 111 8.33 4.64 -0.66
CA LYS A 111 7.88 5.57 -1.69
C LYS A 111 9.04 6.39 -2.23
N SER A 112 9.12 6.57 -3.54
CA SER A 112 10.14 7.37 -4.18
C SER A 112 9.72 7.79 -5.59
N ASN A 113 10.33 8.84 -6.11
CA ASN A 113 10.21 9.22 -7.51
C ASN A 113 11.11 8.37 -8.43
N SER A 114 11.89 7.44 -7.87
CA SER A 114 12.77 6.53 -8.63
C SER A 114 12.58 5.06 -8.22
N ARG A 115 12.22 4.22 -9.20
CA ARG A 115 12.22 2.75 -9.04
C ARG A 115 13.59 2.20 -8.69
N GLU A 116 14.65 2.84 -9.16
CA GLU A 116 16.02 2.42 -8.86
C GLU A 116 16.33 2.61 -7.39
N SER A 117 15.96 3.76 -6.81
CA SER A 117 16.11 4.03 -5.38
C SER A 117 15.31 3.05 -4.53
N LEU A 118 14.08 2.71 -4.94
CA LEU A 118 13.28 1.68 -4.26
C LEU A 118 13.94 0.31 -4.31
N ARG A 119 14.49 -0.09 -5.46
CA ARG A 119 15.16 -1.37 -5.64
C ARG A 119 16.46 -1.45 -4.83
N SER A 120 17.27 -0.39 -4.85
CA SER A 120 18.55 -0.37 -4.13
C SER A 120 18.33 -0.42 -2.62
N VAL A 121 17.47 0.45 -2.09
CA VAL A 121 17.13 0.48 -0.66
C VAL A 121 16.37 -0.79 -0.25
N GLY A 122 15.36 -1.21 -1.02
CA GLY A 122 14.56 -2.38 -0.68
C GLY A 122 15.34 -3.70 -0.68
N ARG A 123 16.39 -3.83 -1.50
CA ARG A 123 17.28 -5.01 -1.49
C ARG A 123 18.06 -5.14 -0.18
N LEU A 124 18.31 -4.04 0.53
CA LEU A 124 19.00 -4.07 1.83
C LEU A 124 18.25 -4.93 2.83
N ALA A 125 16.91 -4.92 2.82
CA ALA A 125 16.12 -5.77 3.72
C ALA A 125 16.40 -7.27 3.52
N GLN A 126 16.78 -7.68 2.31
CA GLN A 126 17.12 -9.08 2.03
C GLN A 126 18.58 -9.39 2.39
N THR A 127 19.51 -8.46 2.15
CA THR A 127 20.95 -8.67 2.41
C THR A 127 21.34 -8.50 3.88
N GLU A 128 20.69 -7.57 4.58
CA GLU A 128 20.93 -7.23 5.98
C GLU A 128 20.09 -8.05 6.96
N LYS A 129 19.39 -9.07 6.45
CA LYS A 129 18.54 -9.94 7.27
C LYS A 129 19.38 -10.53 8.43
N PRO A 130 18.93 -10.37 9.70
CA PRO A 130 19.66 -10.92 10.83
C PRO A 130 19.86 -12.44 10.70
N ARG A 131 21.08 -12.92 10.95
CA ARG A 131 21.44 -14.35 10.79
C ARG A 131 20.61 -15.30 11.67
N TRP A 132 20.15 -14.81 12.82
CA TRP A 132 19.31 -15.56 13.77
C TRP A 132 17.83 -15.60 13.38
N SER A 133 17.40 -14.76 12.43
CA SER A 133 15.99 -14.65 12.04
C SER A 133 15.65 -15.65 10.94
N SER A 134 14.63 -16.48 11.17
CA SER A 134 14.01 -17.34 10.15
C SER A 134 12.96 -16.59 9.31
N THR A 135 12.73 -15.30 9.59
CA THR A 135 11.67 -14.50 8.96
C THR A 135 11.87 -14.40 7.46
N ARG A 136 10.85 -14.77 6.68
CA ARG A 136 10.86 -14.62 5.24
C ARG A 136 10.65 -13.15 4.90
N ILE A 137 11.44 -12.63 3.97
CA ILE A 137 11.37 -11.23 3.52
C ILE A 137 11.13 -11.22 2.03
N THR A 138 10.05 -10.56 1.60
CA THR A 138 9.68 -10.42 0.19
C THR A 138 9.64 -8.95 -0.17
N LEU A 139 10.26 -8.56 -1.29
CA LEU A 139 10.20 -7.22 -1.86
C LEU A 139 9.36 -7.23 -3.13
N ASP A 140 8.30 -6.44 -3.14
CA ASP A 140 7.44 -6.21 -4.29
C ASP A 140 7.60 -4.77 -4.79
N ILE A 141 7.90 -4.58 -6.07
CA ILE A 141 8.07 -3.25 -6.70
C ILE A 141 6.83 -2.97 -7.54
N ASP A 142 6.25 -1.78 -7.36
CA ASP A 142 4.97 -1.38 -7.94
C ASP A 142 3.82 -2.37 -7.60
N PRO A 143 3.56 -2.61 -6.31
CA PRO A 143 2.49 -3.49 -5.89
C PRO A 143 1.14 -3.00 -6.42
N GLN A 144 0.41 -3.87 -7.12
CA GLN A 144 -0.94 -3.55 -7.60
C GLN A 144 -1.99 -3.55 -6.48
N ASN A 145 -1.70 -4.26 -5.39
CA ASN A 145 -2.56 -4.33 -4.22
C ASN A 145 -1.72 -4.32 -2.94
N LEU A 146 -2.16 -3.54 -1.95
CA LEU A 146 -1.55 -3.47 -0.63
C LEU A 146 -2.25 -4.37 0.40
N LEU A 147 -3.35 -5.02 0.03
CA LEU A 147 -3.99 -6.08 0.79
C LEU A 147 -3.12 -7.35 0.84
#